data_AF-A0A938WA74-F1
#
_entry.id   AF-A0A938WA74-F1
#
_cell.length_a   1.000
_cell.length_b   1.000
_cell.length_c   1.000
_cell.angle_alpha   90.00
_cell.angle_beta   90.00
_cell.angle_gamma   90.00
#
_symmetry.space_group_name_H-M   'P 1'
#
loop_
_entity.id
_entity.type
_entity.pdbx_description
1 polymer ?
#
loop_
_entity_poly.entity_id
_entity_poly.type
_entity_poly.pdbx_seq_one_letter_code
_entity_poly.pdbx_strand_id
1 'polypeptide(L)'
;MPSPIEQAIRQIVEEKGLQYEAVIDAIESALAAAYRKDFGDKNQNIETKFNPEDGSMQVWDVKTVVEDMDLEELERAEAERQARAEELSLQIAAARESGAALPAVSIEEDLGPHFNPKTDIMLAEARVLKAGAQVGDIIRSELAQPEEFGRMAAMTAKQVITQKLREAEREVVYNEFKEHEGELLNGTVQRREGRVVLVDLGRTTGIMRPEDQIQF
;
A
#
# COMPACT_ATOMS: atom_id res chain seq x y z
N MET A 1 17.64 23.79 13.34
CA MET A 1 17.40 24.20 11.94
C MET A 1 16.80 23.00 11.24
N PRO A 2 15.72 23.17 10.45
CA PRO A 2 15.12 22.04 9.76
C PRO A 2 16.14 21.45 8.77
N SER A 3 16.21 20.13 8.70
CA SER A 3 17.17 19.45 7.83
C SER A 3 16.93 19.81 6.36
N PRO A 4 17.99 19.82 5.52
CA PRO A 4 17.84 20.01 4.08
C PRO A 4 16.83 19.05 3.43
N ILE A 5 16.70 17.84 3.98
CA ILE A 5 15.78 16.81 3.50
C ILE A 5 14.33 17.21 3.82
N GLU A 6 14.06 17.63 5.06
CA GLU A 6 12.74 18.08 5.48
C GLU A 6 12.27 19.29 4.67
N GLN A 7 13.16 20.26 4.43
CA GLN A 7 12.84 21.45 3.63
C GLN A 7 12.50 21.08 2.18
N ALA A 8 13.26 20.18 1.56
CA ALA A 8 13.00 19.72 0.21
C ALA A 8 11.65 18.99 0.10
N ILE A 9 11.31 18.13 1.07
CA ILE A 9 10.02 17.45 1.09
C ILE A 9 8.89 18.46 1.27
N ARG A 10 8.99 19.38 2.23
CA ARG A 10 7.98 20.43 2.47
C ARG A 10 7.74 21.29 1.23
N GLN A 11 8.80 21.70 0.53
CA GLN A 11 8.67 22.49 -0.68
C GLN A 11 7.90 21.74 -1.78
N ILE A 12 8.23 20.47 -2.02
CA ILE A 12 7.52 19.64 -3.02
C ILE A 12 6.05 19.46 -2.64
N VAL A 13 5.79 19.27 -1.35
CA VAL A 13 4.44 19.09 -0.80
C VAL A 13 3.61 20.37 -0.98
N GLU A 14 4.17 21.54 -0.69
CA GLU A 14 3.51 22.85 -0.84
C GLU A 14 3.26 23.21 -2.32
N GLU A 15 4.24 23.05 -3.20
CA GLU A 15 4.11 23.41 -4.63
C GLU A 15 3.03 22.58 -5.34
N LYS A 16 2.75 21.39 -4.84
CA LYS A 16 1.90 20.39 -5.50
C LYS A 16 0.61 20.08 -4.76
N GLY A 17 0.36 20.74 -3.62
CA GLY A 17 -0.86 20.59 -2.83
C GLY A 17 -1.04 19.20 -2.21
N LEU A 18 0.06 18.51 -1.91
CA LEU A 18 0.04 17.21 -1.25
C LEU A 18 -0.11 17.35 0.27
N GLN A 19 -0.54 16.29 0.95
CA GLN A 19 -0.45 16.23 2.40
C GLN A 19 0.92 15.67 2.81
N TYR A 20 1.61 16.38 3.72
CA TYR A 20 2.95 15.99 4.19
C TYR A 20 2.94 14.59 4.81
N GLU A 21 1.97 14.31 5.68
CA GLU A 21 1.81 13.01 6.37
C GLU A 21 1.65 11.87 5.36
N ALA A 22 0.77 12.03 4.36
CA ALA A 22 0.55 11.02 3.33
C ALA A 22 1.82 10.69 2.51
N VAL A 23 2.73 11.65 2.34
CA VAL A 23 4.02 11.41 1.66
C VAL A 23 4.97 10.63 2.56
N ILE A 24 5.05 10.98 3.85
CA ILE A 24 5.88 10.27 4.83
C ILE A 24 5.39 8.82 4.98
N ASP A 25 4.09 8.60 5.16
CA ASP A 25 3.50 7.26 5.29
C ASP A 25 3.76 6.38 4.06
N ALA A 26 3.70 6.99 2.87
CA ALA A 26 4.01 6.31 1.63
C ALA A 26 5.49 5.92 1.54
N ILE A 27 6.40 6.80 1.97
CA ILE A 27 7.83 6.54 2.02
C ILE A 27 8.09 5.38 3.00
N GLU A 28 7.54 5.42 4.22
CA GLU A 28 7.69 4.37 5.23
C GLU A 28 7.20 3.01 4.73
N SER A 29 6.00 2.97 4.13
CA SER A 29 5.41 1.76 3.56
C SER A 29 6.26 1.19 2.41
N ALA A 30 6.79 2.06 1.55
CA ALA A 30 7.63 1.63 0.43
C ALA A 30 9.01 1.16 0.89
N LEU A 31 9.58 1.80 1.91
CA LEU A 31 10.84 1.38 2.52
C LEU A 31 10.70 0.02 3.21
N ALA A 32 9.60 -0.21 3.92
CA ALA A 32 9.27 -1.52 4.49
C ALA A 32 9.14 -2.60 3.40
N ALA A 33 8.50 -2.29 2.28
CA ALA A 33 8.38 -3.20 1.15
C ALA A 33 9.73 -3.48 0.46
N ALA A 34 10.59 -2.46 0.31
CA ALA A 34 11.93 -2.60 -0.25
C ALA A 34 12.83 -3.44 0.68
N TYR A 35 12.80 -3.16 1.98
CA TYR A 35 13.54 -3.96 2.97
C TYR A 35 13.09 -5.42 2.92
N ARG A 36 11.78 -5.69 2.86
CA ARG A 36 11.23 -7.05 2.73
C ARG A 36 11.76 -7.80 1.52
N LYS A 37 12.00 -7.10 0.41
CA LYS A 37 12.42 -7.69 -0.85
C LYS A 37 13.90 -8.06 -0.85
N ASP A 38 14.75 -7.17 -0.33
CA ASP A 38 16.21 -7.30 -0.46
C ASP A 38 16.86 -7.93 0.79
N PHE A 39 16.29 -7.72 1.98
CA PHE A 39 16.86 -8.14 3.27
C PHE A 39 15.89 -8.91 4.18
N GLY A 40 14.60 -8.93 3.86
CA GLY A 40 13.58 -9.53 4.71
C GLY A 40 13.47 -11.04 4.56
N ASP A 41 13.20 -11.71 5.68
CA ASP A 41 12.81 -13.11 5.68
C ASP A 41 11.32 -13.29 5.37
N LYS A 42 10.94 -14.47 4.89
CA LYS A 42 9.53 -14.79 4.51
C LYS A 42 8.53 -14.59 5.65
N ASN A 43 8.99 -14.65 6.90
CA ASN A 43 8.19 -14.61 8.13
C ASN A 43 8.43 -13.35 8.98
N GLN A 44 8.89 -12.26 8.36
CA GLN A 44 9.05 -10.97 9.04
C GLN A 44 8.00 -9.98 8.58
N ASN A 45 7.40 -9.31 9.56
CA ASN A 45 6.49 -8.20 9.33
C ASN A 45 7.23 -6.90 9.61
N ILE A 46 7.82 -6.35 8.55
CA ILE A 46 8.69 -5.19 8.64
C ILE A 46 7.85 -3.90 8.72
N GLU A 47 8.04 -3.15 9.79
CA GLU A 47 7.60 -1.76 9.96
C GLU A 47 8.84 -0.87 9.92
N THR A 48 8.78 0.22 9.15
CA THR A 48 9.89 1.16 9.03
C THR A 48 9.41 2.53 9.46
N LYS A 49 10.20 3.24 10.26
CA LYS A 49 9.99 4.68 10.50
C LYS A 49 11.11 5.48 9.92
N PHE A 50 10.75 6.61 9.33
CA PHE A 50 11.67 7.55 8.75
C PHE A 50 11.59 8.87 9.49
N ASN A 51 12.71 9.33 10.06
CA ASN A 51 12.78 10.64 10.67
C ASN A 51 13.31 11.66 9.64
N PRO A 52 12.48 12.59 9.17
CA PRO A 52 12.88 13.58 8.16
C PRO A 52 13.83 14.65 8.72
N GLU A 53 13.91 14.83 10.04
CA GLU A 53 14.77 15.85 10.67
C GLU A 53 16.26 15.48 10.64
N ASP A 54 16.60 14.20 10.81
CA ASP A 54 17.98 13.71 10.81
C ASP A 54 18.28 12.77 9.64
N GLY A 55 17.25 12.36 8.88
CA GLY A 55 17.35 11.38 7.82
C GLY A 55 17.61 9.97 8.32
N SER A 56 17.50 9.75 9.64
CA SER A 56 17.63 8.42 10.23
C SER A 56 16.38 7.60 9.93
N MET A 57 16.60 6.32 9.78
CA MET A 57 15.54 5.34 9.56
C MET A 57 15.71 4.26 10.60
N GLN A 58 14.61 3.67 11.03
CA GLN A 58 14.60 2.54 11.93
C GLN A 58 13.66 1.49 11.38
N VAL A 59 14.09 0.23 11.44
CA VAL A 59 13.36 -0.90 10.89
C VAL A 59 13.09 -1.86 12.04
N TRP A 60 11.84 -2.26 12.20
CA TRP A 60 11.42 -3.23 13.21
C TRP A 60 10.69 -4.40 12.57
N ASP A 61 10.88 -5.59 13.12
CA ASP A 61 9.99 -6.72 12.94
C ASP A 61 8.90 -6.66 14.02
N VAL A 62 7.65 -6.57 13.59
CA VAL A 62 6.49 -6.30 14.45
C VAL A 62 5.59 -7.51 14.50
N LYS A 63 5.54 -8.15 15.67
CA LYS A 63 4.75 -9.36 15.92
C LYS A 63 3.80 -9.18 17.09
N THR A 64 2.61 -9.73 16.95
CA THR A 64 1.54 -9.74 17.95
C THR A 64 1.65 -11.01 18.78
N VAL A 65 1.60 -10.87 20.10
CA VAL A 65 1.66 -12.01 21.01
C VAL A 65 0.32 -12.72 21.01
N VAL A 66 0.33 -14.00 20.70
CA VAL A 66 -0.88 -14.86 20.71
C VAL A 66 -0.73 -15.96 21.75
N GLU A 67 -1.85 -16.58 22.12
CA GLU A 67 -1.84 -17.75 22.99
C GLU A 67 -1.02 -18.88 22.36
N ASP A 68 -0.33 -19.64 23.22
CA ASP A 68 0.39 -20.83 22.77
C ASP A 68 -0.65 -21.87 22.31
N MET A 69 -0.52 -22.31 21.06
CA MET A 69 -1.41 -23.31 20.47
C MET A 69 -0.62 -24.57 20.09
N ASP A 70 -1.24 -25.73 20.28
CA ASP A 70 -0.66 -26.99 19.84
C ASP A 70 -0.74 -27.11 18.31
N LEU A 71 0.26 -27.77 17.71
CA LEU A 71 0.36 -27.96 16.25
C LEU A 71 -0.92 -28.59 15.64
N GLU A 72 -1.57 -29.51 16.36
CA GLU A 72 -2.82 -30.14 15.92
C GLU A 72 -4.02 -29.17 15.92
N GLU A 73 -4.02 -28.17 16.80
CA GLU A 73 -5.07 -27.15 16.87
C GLU A 73 -4.87 -26.09 15.78
N LEU A 74 -3.61 -25.78 15.46
CA LEU A 74 -3.25 -24.91 14.33
C LEU A 74 -3.71 -25.48 12.99
N GLU A 75 -3.41 -26.75 12.71
CA GLU A 75 -3.80 -27.40 11.46
C GLU A 75 -5.32 -27.49 11.28
N ARG A 76 -6.07 -27.74 12.36
CA ARG A 76 -7.54 -27.78 12.34
C ARG A 76 -8.14 -26.39 12.12
N ALA A 77 -7.60 -25.37 12.79
CA ALA A 77 -8.05 -23.98 12.63
C ALA A 77 -7.75 -23.43 11.22
N GLU A 78 -6.59 -23.78 10.65
CA GLU A 78 -6.23 -23.42 9.28
C GLU A 78 -7.14 -24.11 8.25
N ALA A 79 -7.43 -25.41 8.43
CA ALA A 79 -8.30 -26.18 7.53
C ALA A 79 -9.76 -25.68 7.55
N GLU A 80 -10.33 -25.40 8.73
CA GLU A 80 -11.67 -24.82 8.83
C GLU A 80 -11.73 -23.43 8.20
N ARG A 81 -10.67 -22.63 8.34
CA ARG A 81 -10.61 -21.30 7.73
C ARG A 81 -10.45 -21.35 6.22
N GLN A 82 -9.63 -22.26 5.69
CA GLN A 82 -9.50 -22.47 4.24
C GLN A 82 -10.84 -22.89 3.64
N ALA A 83 -11.56 -23.84 4.28
CA ALA A 83 -12.88 -24.27 3.84
C ALA A 83 -13.89 -23.11 3.87
N ARG A 84 -13.97 -22.35 4.97
CA ARG A 84 -14.85 -21.17 5.07
C ARG A 84 -14.50 -20.07 4.06
N ALA A 85 -13.22 -19.82 3.81
CA ALA A 85 -12.76 -18.82 2.84
C ALA A 85 -13.11 -19.22 1.40
N GLU A 86 -12.95 -20.49 1.05
CA GLU A 86 -13.36 -21.04 -0.25
C GLU A 86 -14.87 -20.93 -0.45
N GLU A 87 -15.67 -21.29 0.55
CA GLU A 87 -17.13 -21.12 0.54
C GLU A 87 -17.54 -19.66 0.37
N LEU A 88 -16.90 -18.74 1.11
CA LEU A 88 -17.18 -17.31 1.02
C LEU A 88 -16.79 -16.75 -0.36
N SER A 89 -15.69 -17.23 -0.94
CA SER A 89 -15.23 -16.82 -2.27
C SER A 89 -16.21 -17.25 -3.37
N LEU A 90 -16.78 -18.45 -3.26
CA LEU A 90 -17.83 -18.97 -4.13
C LEU A 90 -19.12 -18.16 -3.98
N GLN A 91 -19.50 -17.80 -2.75
CA GLN A 91 -20.66 -16.94 -2.50
C GLN A 91 -20.48 -15.53 -3.07
N ILE A 92 -19.29 -14.93 -2.93
CA ILE A 92 -18.97 -13.62 -3.50
C ILE A 92 -18.96 -13.68 -5.03
N ALA A 93 -18.44 -14.76 -5.63
CA ALA A 93 -18.46 -14.96 -7.08
C ALA A 93 -19.91 -15.09 -7.60
N ALA A 94 -20.74 -15.90 -6.93
CA ALA A 94 -22.15 -16.07 -7.28
C ALA A 94 -22.98 -14.77 -7.08
N ALA A 95 -22.68 -14.00 -6.03
CA ALA A 95 -23.31 -12.69 -5.79
C ALA A 95 -22.92 -11.67 -6.88
N ARG A 96 -21.66 -11.67 -7.33
CA ARG A 96 -21.19 -10.82 -8.45
C ARG A 96 -21.83 -11.20 -9.78
N GLU A 97 -22.04 -12.49 -10.06
CA GLU A 97 -22.73 -12.94 -11.28
C GLU A 97 -24.22 -12.63 -11.28
N SER A 98 -24.88 -12.65 -10.11
CA SER A 98 -26.31 -12.40 -9.98
C SER A 98 -26.68 -10.93 -9.76
N GLY A 99 -25.70 -10.03 -9.64
CA GLY A 99 -25.94 -8.60 -9.34
C GLY A 99 -26.55 -8.36 -7.96
N ALA A 100 -26.54 -9.36 -7.08
CA ALA A 100 -27.05 -9.26 -5.73
C ALA A 100 -26.10 -8.43 -4.85
N ALA A 101 -26.65 -7.81 -3.80
CA ALA A 101 -25.84 -7.12 -2.81
C ALA A 101 -24.80 -8.09 -2.23
N LEU A 102 -23.53 -7.69 -2.25
CA LEU A 102 -22.45 -8.42 -1.59
C LEU A 102 -22.90 -8.66 -0.13
N PRO A 103 -22.77 -9.90 0.38
CA PRO A 103 -23.03 -10.14 1.78
C PRO A 103 -22.12 -9.21 2.58
N ALA A 104 -22.72 -8.29 3.34
CA ALA A 104 -22.03 -7.51 4.33
C ALA A 104 -21.67 -8.47 5.46
N VAL A 105 -20.60 -9.25 5.28
CA VAL A 105 -19.96 -9.95 6.38
C VAL A 105 -19.41 -8.85 7.26
N SER A 106 -20.13 -8.53 8.33
CA SER A 106 -19.57 -7.82 9.47
C SER A 106 -18.33 -8.60 9.89
N ILE A 107 -17.16 -7.98 9.75
CA ILE A 107 -15.84 -8.57 10.04
C ILE A 107 -15.71 -9.00 11.52
N GLU A 108 -16.73 -8.73 12.34
CA GLU A 108 -16.73 -8.88 13.80
C GLU A 108 -17.27 -10.20 14.35
N GLU A 109 -17.72 -11.15 13.53
CA GLU A 109 -18.11 -12.48 14.05
C GLU A 109 -17.24 -13.60 13.47
N ASP A 110 -16.50 -14.24 14.38
CA ASP A 110 -15.71 -15.47 14.22
C ASP A 110 -14.46 -15.40 13.33
N LEU A 111 -13.40 -14.84 13.89
CA LEU A 111 -12.07 -15.41 13.66
C LEU A 111 -11.68 -16.22 14.89
N GLY A 112 -12.00 -17.53 14.84
CA GLY A 112 -11.30 -18.51 15.66
C GLY A 112 -9.77 -18.35 15.54
N PRO A 113 -8.98 -19.03 16.39
CA PRO A 113 -7.56 -18.74 16.56
C PRO A 113 -6.82 -18.65 15.21
N HIS A 114 -6.34 -17.46 14.87
CA HIS A 114 -5.43 -17.25 13.75
C HIS A 114 -4.01 -17.35 14.28
N PHE A 115 -3.20 -18.20 13.68
CA PHE A 115 -1.76 -18.02 13.75
C PHE A 115 -1.27 -17.70 12.36
N ASN A 116 -0.65 -16.54 12.21
CA ASN A 116 0.11 -16.18 11.04
C ASN A 116 1.58 -16.06 11.45
N PRO A 117 2.47 -16.94 10.96
CA PRO A 117 3.88 -16.95 11.36
C PRO A 117 4.62 -15.65 10.99
N LYS A 118 4.02 -14.78 10.17
CA LYS A 118 4.57 -13.47 9.82
C LYS A 118 4.21 -12.38 10.83
N THR A 119 2.98 -12.39 11.33
CA THR A 119 2.44 -11.31 12.18
C THR A 119 2.34 -11.70 13.64
N ASP A 120 2.47 -12.99 13.96
CA ASP A 120 2.16 -13.51 15.29
C ASP A 120 3.38 -14.20 15.90
N ILE A 121 3.50 -14.14 17.22
CA ILE A 121 4.52 -14.82 18.02
C ILE A 121 3.86 -15.48 19.23
N MET A 122 4.27 -16.71 19.52
CA MET A 122 3.77 -17.47 20.67
C MET A 122 4.17 -16.80 21.99
N LEU A 123 3.33 -16.88 23.01
CA LEU A 123 3.57 -16.31 24.32
C LEU A 123 4.83 -16.88 24.97
N ALA A 124 5.14 -18.16 24.76
CA ALA A 124 6.39 -18.78 25.18
C ALA A 124 7.63 -18.09 24.58
N GLU A 125 7.62 -17.80 23.28
CA GLU A 125 8.71 -17.11 22.57
C GLU A 125 8.75 -15.61 22.89
N ALA A 126 7.58 -14.99 22.99
CA ALA A 126 7.41 -13.59 23.37
C ALA A 126 8.02 -13.28 24.74
N ARG A 127 7.86 -14.18 25.71
CA ARG A 127 8.45 -14.06 27.05
C ARG A 127 9.98 -14.13 27.07
N VAL A 128 10.60 -14.79 26.08
CA VAL A 128 12.06 -14.83 25.93
C VAL A 128 12.61 -13.46 25.52
N LEU A 129 11.91 -12.78 24.62
CA LEU A 129 12.29 -11.44 24.15
C LEU A 129 11.93 -10.36 25.19
N LYS A 130 10.76 -10.49 25.83
CA LYS A 130 10.25 -9.55 26.83
C LYS A 130 9.52 -10.30 27.95
N ALA A 131 10.17 -10.42 29.11
CA ALA A 131 9.69 -11.21 30.25
C ALA A 131 8.29 -10.83 30.80
N GLY A 132 7.75 -9.66 30.43
CA GLY A 132 6.42 -9.18 30.82
C GLY A 132 5.36 -9.21 29.73
N ALA A 133 5.61 -9.87 28.59
CA ALA A 133 4.67 -9.92 27.47
C ALA A 133 3.37 -10.65 27.84
N GLN A 134 2.24 -10.06 27.46
CA GLN A 134 0.89 -10.62 27.60
C GLN A 134 0.28 -10.91 26.22
N VAL A 135 -0.73 -11.79 26.18
CA VAL A 135 -1.50 -12.04 24.96
C VAL A 135 -2.11 -10.73 24.46
N GLY A 136 -1.94 -10.45 23.17
CA GLY A 136 -2.36 -9.21 22.52
C GLY A 136 -1.31 -8.10 22.51
N ASP A 137 -0.17 -8.25 23.19
CA ASP A 137 0.91 -7.26 23.12
C ASP A 137 1.58 -7.25 21.75
N ILE A 138 2.10 -6.08 21.35
CA ILE A 138 2.90 -5.92 20.13
C ILE A 138 4.39 -5.87 20.52
N ILE A 139 5.17 -6.84 20.04
CA ILE A 139 6.62 -6.86 20.18
C ILE A 139 7.25 -6.26 18.93
N ARG A 140 8.09 -5.25 19.13
CA ARG A 140 8.91 -4.63 18.09
C ARG A 140 10.36 -5.04 18.30
N SER A 141 10.89 -5.83 17.38
CA SER A 141 12.30 -6.25 17.38
C SER A 141 13.06 -5.41 16.38
N GLU A 142 14.07 -4.65 16.83
CA GLU A 142 14.87 -3.79 15.95
C GLU A 142 15.75 -4.63 15.03
N LEU A 143 15.68 -4.38 13.73
CA LEU A 143 16.49 -5.05 12.71
C LEU A 143 17.73 -4.22 12.38
N ALA A 144 18.84 -4.91 12.10
CA ALA A 144 20.07 -4.26 11.68
C ALA A 144 19.88 -3.60 10.31
N GLN A 145 20.50 -2.43 10.11
CA GLN A 145 20.43 -1.68 8.87
C GLN A 145 21.78 -1.74 8.16
N PRO A 146 21.92 -2.56 7.10
CA PRO A 146 23.11 -2.55 6.27
C PRO A 146 23.31 -1.17 5.63
N GLU A 147 24.55 -0.74 5.41
CA GLU A 147 24.85 0.54 4.75
C GLU A 147 24.24 0.63 3.34
N GLU A 148 24.15 -0.51 2.64
CA GLU A 148 23.49 -0.65 1.35
C GLU A 148 22.00 -0.28 1.39
N PHE A 149 21.33 -0.50 2.53
CA PHE A 149 19.93 -0.17 2.70
C PHE A 149 19.69 1.33 2.66
N GLY A 150 20.62 2.16 3.16
CA GLY A 150 20.49 3.63 3.11
C GLY A 150 20.45 4.16 1.67
N ARG A 151 21.28 3.62 0.77
CA ARG A 151 21.28 3.99 -0.65
C ARG A 151 20.00 3.55 -1.36
N MET A 152 19.56 2.33 -1.10
CA MET A 152 18.29 1.81 -1.63
C MET A 152 17.11 2.64 -1.13
N ALA A 153 17.12 3.00 0.15
CA ALA A 153 16.09 3.83 0.77
C ALA A 153 15.98 5.20 0.11
N ALA A 154 17.10 5.88 -0.14
CA ALA A 154 17.11 7.15 -0.84
C ALA A 154 16.52 7.04 -2.27
N MET A 155 16.85 5.96 -3.00
CA MET A 155 16.33 5.72 -4.35
C MET A 155 14.83 5.45 -4.33
N THR A 156 14.36 4.63 -3.39
CA THR A 156 12.95 4.29 -3.19
C THR A 156 12.16 5.53 -2.77
N ALA A 157 12.65 6.33 -1.81
CA ALA A 157 12.01 7.55 -1.39
C ALA A 157 11.78 8.52 -2.57
N LYS A 158 12.80 8.72 -3.42
CA LYS A 158 12.66 9.52 -4.65
C LYS A 158 11.57 8.95 -5.57
N GLN A 159 11.58 7.64 -5.80
CA GLN A 159 10.59 6.98 -6.64
C GLN A 159 9.17 7.16 -6.08
N VAL A 160 8.98 6.99 -4.78
CA VAL A 160 7.68 7.10 -4.11
C VAL A 160 7.16 8.53 -4.14
N ILE A 161 8.02 9.52 -3.85
CA ILE A 161 7.66 10.93 -3.96
C ILE A 161 7.19 11.26 -5.39
N THR A 162 7.93 10.81 -6.41
CA THR A 162 7.52 11.06 -7.81
C THR A 162 6.26 10.29 -8.22
N GLN A 163 6.00 9.11 -7.63
CA GLN A 163 4.76 8.38 -7.83
C GLN A 163 3.58 9.09 -7.19
N LYS A 164 3.68 9.49 -5.92
CA LYS A 164 2.66 10.25 -5.21
C LYS A 164 2.35 11.58 -5.89
N LEU A 165 3.38 12.24 -6.41
CA LEU A 165 3.22 13.43 -7.23
C LEU A 165 2.36 13.18 -8.47
N ARG A 166 2.67 12.13 -9.23
CA ARG A 166 1.88 11.75 -10.42
C ARG A 166 0.46 11.32 -10.07
N GLU A 167 0.25 10.66 -8.94
CA GLU A 167 -1.08 10.27 -8.45
C GLU A 167 -1.93 11.50 -8.16
N ALA A 168 -1.41 12.46 -7.40
CA ALA A 168 -2.12 13.70 -7.10
C ALA A 168 -2.37 14.55 -8.36
N GLU A 169 -1.41 14.63 -9.27
CA GLU A 169 -1.63 15.30 -10.56
C GLU A 169 -2.76 14.63 -11.36
N ARG A 170 -2.82 13.28 -11.38
CA ARG A 170 -3.91 12.55 -12.02
C ARG A 170 -5.26 12.79 -11.34
N GLU A 171 -5.29 12.87 -10.02
CA GLU A 171 -6.51 13.12 -9.26
C GLU A 171 -7.06 14.53 -9.53
N VAL A 172 -6.19 15.54 -9.58
CA VAL A 172 -6.57 16.91 -9.96
C VAL A 172 -7.14 16.94 -11.38
N VAL A 173 -6.44 16.33 -12.34
CA VAL A 173 -6.91 16.24 -13.73
C VAL A 173 -8.26 15.51 -13.80
N TYR A 174 -8.40 14.40 -13.09
CA TYR A 174 -9.65 13.65 -13.04
C TYR A 174 -10.82 14.50 -12.54
N ASN A 175 -10.62 15.23 -11.43
CA ASN A 175 -11.65 16.09 -10.86
C ASN A 175 -12.04 17.24 -11.80
N GLU A 176 -11.07 17.85 -12.49
CA GLU A 176 -11.32 18.91 -13.49
C GLU A 176 -12.16 18.39 -14.67
N PHE A 177 -11.79 17.24 -15.27
CA PHE A 177 -12.54 16.71 -16.42
C PHE A 177 -13.87 16.05 -16.04
N LYS A 178 -14.04 15.60 -14.79
CA LYS A 178 -15.31 15.09 -14.29
C LYS A 178 -16.41 16.14 -14.32
N GLU A 179 -16.07 17.41 -14.09
CA GLU A 179 -17.03 18.52 -14.14
C GLU A 179 -17.46 18.85 -15.58
N HIS A 180 -16.61 18.55 -16.56
CA HIS A 180 -16.85 18.81 -17.99
C HIS A 180 -17.44 17.61 -18.75
N GLU A 181 -18.03 16.64 -18.05
CA GLU A 181 -18.66 15.50 -18.68
C GLU A 181 -19.88 15.92 -19.52
N GLY A 182 -19.85 15.65 -20.83
CA GLY A 182 -20.91 16.01 -21.77
C GLY A 182 -20.78 17.40 -22.40
N GLU A 183 -19.71 18.13 -22.10
CA GLU A 183 -19.42 19.43 -22.71
C GLU A 183 -18.52 19.30 -23.95
N LEU A 184 -18.62 20.27 -24.87
CA LEU A 184 -17.75 20.36 -26.03
C LEU A 184 -16.46 21.08 -25.67
N LEU A 185 -15.34 20.36 -25.77
CA LEU A 185 -14.00 20.89 -25.54
C LEU A 185 -13.22 20.97 -26.87
N ASN A 186 -12.45 22.03 -27.01
CA ASN A 186 -11.50 22.17 -28.12
C ASN A 186 -10.18 21.52 -27.74
N GLY A 187 -9.65 20.67 -28.61
CA GLY A 187 -8.34 20.02 -28.43
C GLY A 187 -7.50 20.11 -29.70
N THR A 188 -6.19 20.04 -29.56
CA THR A 188 -5.24 20.06 -30.69
C THR A 188 -4.77 18.65 -30.97
N VAL A 189 -4.76 18.21 -32.24
CA VAL A 189 -4.24 16.87 -32.57
C VAL A 189 -2.72 16.84 -32.38
N GLN A 190 -2.24 16.01 -31.46
CA GLN A 190 -0.82 15.88 -31.13
C GLN A 190 -0.13 14.87 -32.06
N ARG A 191 -0.70 13.66 -32.16
CA ARG A 191 -0.16 12.58 -33.00
C ARG A 191 -1.26 11.57 -33.36
N ARG A 192 -1.13 10.93 -34.52
CA ARG A 192 -1.93 9.77 -34.92
C ARG A 192 -1.09 8.49 -34.81
N GLU A 193 -1.55 7.54 -34.00
CA GLU A 193 -0.94 6.21 -33.88
C GLU A 193 -1.89 5.17 -34.49
N GLY A 194 -1.65 4.86 -35.77
CA GLY A 194 -2.50 3.96 -36.55
C GLY A 194 -3.93 4.50 -36.71
N ARG A 195 -4.88 3.88 -36.01
CA ARG A 195 -6.30 4.25 -36.03
C ARG A 195 -6.72 5.12 -34.84
N VAL A 196 -5.85 5.26 -33.83
CA VAL A 196 -6.11 6.07 -32.64
C VAL A 196 -5.47 7.44 -32.81
N VAL A 197 -6.17 8.50 -32.39
CA VAL A 197 -5.66 9.87 -32.43
C VAL A 197 -5.47 10.37 -30.99
N LEU A 198 -4.25 10.82 -30.68
CA LEU A 198 -3.93 11.48 -29.42
C LEU A 198 -4.22 12.97 -29.58
N VAL A 199 -5.14 13.47 -28.76
CA VAL A 199 -5.58 14.85 -28.74
C VAL A 199 -5.05 15.53 -27.49
N ASP A 200 -4.38 16.65 -27.65
CA ASP A 200 -3.93 17.50 -26.54
C ASP A 200 -5.09 18.39 -26.08
N LEU A 201 -5.44 18.26 -24.80
CA LEU A 201 -6.47 19.07 -24.12
C LEU A 201 -5.83 20.14 -23.23
N GLY A 202 -4.54 20.43 -23.42
CA GLY A 202 -3.77 21.44 -22.69
C GLY A 202 -3.16 20.91 -21.39
N ARG A 203 -3.98 20.34 -20.49
CA ARG A 203 -3.51 19.77 -19.21
C ARG A 203 -3.30 18.26 -19.26
N THR A 204 -3.94 17.58 -20.20
CA THR A 204 -3.85 16.13 -20.38
C THR A 204 -3.94 15.74 -21.85
N THR A 205 -3.60 14.50 -22.15
CA THR A 205 -3.78 13.90 -23.47
C THR A 205 -5.04 13.05 -23.48
N GLY A 206 -6.00 13.43 -24.32
CA GLY A 206 -7.17 12.62 -24.67
C GLY A 206 -6.84 11.60 -25.75
N ILE A 207 -7.57 10.50 -25.75
CA ILE A 207 -7.49 9.46 -26.77
C ILE A 207 -8.81 9.42 -27.52
N MET A 208 -8.77 9.67 -28.82
CA MET A 208 -9.93 9.55 -29.71
C MET A 208 -9.86 8.23 -30.45
N ARG A 209 -10.80 7.33 -30.15
CA ARG A 209 -10.89 6.01 -30.80
C ARG A 209 -11.41 6.16 -32.24
N PRO A 210 -11.22 5.14 -33.09
CA PRO A 210 -11.69 5.20 -34.48
C PRO A 210 -13.21 5.33 -34.60
N GLU A 211 -13.95 4.79 -33.64
CA GLU A 211 -15.42 4.84 -33.56
C GLU A 211 -15.94 6.25 -33.27
N ASP A 212 -15.13 7.06 -32.58
CA ASP A 212 -15.45 8.44 -32.20
C ASP A 212 -15.04 9.44 -33.30
N GLN A 213 -14.41 8.99 -34.38
CA GLN A 213 -13.95 9.82 -35.50
C GLN A 213 -14.99 9.84 -36.62
N ILE A 214 -15.24 11.02 -37.19
CA ILE A 214 -16.09 11.14 -38.37
C ILE A 214 -15.38 10.46 -39.55
N GLN A 215 -15.98 9.40 -40.10
CA GLN A 215 -15.57 8.82 -41.37
C GLN A 215 -15.95 9.77 -42.50
N PHE A 216 -14.95 10.18 -43.27
CA PHE A 216 -15.12 10.82 -44.58
C PHE A 216 -15.04 9.78 -45.69
#